data_AF-A0A7C8ZSS1-F1
#
_entry.id   AF-A0A7C8ZSS1-F1
#
_cell.length_a   1.000
_cell.length_b   1.000
_cell.length_c   1.000
_cell.angle_alpha   90.00
_cell.angle_beta   90.00
_cell.angle_gamma   90.00
#
_symmetry.space_group_name_H-M   'P 1'
#
loop_
_entity.id
_entity.type
_entity.pdbx_description
1 polymer ?
#
loop_
_entity_poly.entity_id
_entity_poly.type
_entity_poly.pdbx_seq_one_letter_code
_entity_poly.pdbx_strand_id
1 'polypeptide(L)'
;GDKWEDKFFAGIGSRQGETWHVSPSGERWSRTWGEEHFGNGKVHKYGKSTTGESWDIVVDEGTYYEAEPHYGWADVVGDSTQLLSIQPRERPPGVYPNPPPPPPLDSESDLPPTS
;
A
#
# COMPACT_ATOMS: atom_id res chain seq x y z
N GLY A 1 6.83 7.29 -9.47
CA GLY A 1 5.87 6.85 -8.46
C GLY A 1 6.10 5.39 -8.27
N ASP A 2 6.32 4.97 -7.04
CA ASP A 2 6.77 3.61 -6.75
C ASP A 2 5.57 2.69 -6.69
N LYS A 3 5.64 1.57 -7.40
CA LYS A 3 4.60 0.53 -7.37
C LYS A 3 5.16 -0.65 -6.61
N TRP A 4 4.46 -1.08 -5.56
CA TRP A 4 4.84 -2.25 -4.80
C TRP A 4 3.61 -3.06 -4.39
N GLU A 5 3.83 -4.34 -4.09
CA GLU A 5 2.86 -5.26 -3.52
C GLU A 5 3.48 -6.03 -2.36
N ASP A 6 2.66 -6.32 -1.36
CA ASP A 6 3.01 -7.15 -0.20
C ASP A 6 2.04 -8.33 -0.11
N LYS A 7 2.58 -9.50 0.22
CA LYS A 7 1.86 -10.75 0.46
C LYS A 7 2.45 -11.40 1.70
N PHE A 8 1.95 -11.01 2.87
CA PHE A 8 2.39 -11.53 4.16
C PHE A 8 1.31 -12.32 4.88
N PHE A 9 1.73 -13.37 5.57
CA PHE A 9 0.93 -14.10 6.54
C PHE A 9 1.84 -14.57 7.69
N ALA A 10 1.55 -14.12 8.91
CA ALA A 10 2.26 -14.52 10.12
C ALA A 10 3.81 -14.39 10.03
N GLY A 11 4.30 -13.28 9.44
CA GLY A 11 5.74 -13.02 9.29
C GLY A 11 6.45 -13.81 8.19
N ILE A 12 5.71 -14.60 7.41
CA ILE A 12 6.17 -15.28 6.20
C ILE A 12 5.52 -14.58 5.01
N GLY A 13 6.28 -14.32 3.95
CA GLY A 13 5.69 -13.65 2.80
C GLY A 13 6.71 -13.01 1.88
N SER A 14 6.20 -12.25 0.92
CA SER A 14 7.03 -11.47 0.03
C SER A 14 6.55 -10.04 -0.10
N ARG A 15 7.50 -9.16 -0.34
CA ARG A 15 7.28 -7.77 -0.70
C ARG A 15 8.13 -7.48 -1.92
N GLN A 16 7.54 -6.87 -2.94
CA GLN A 16 8.29 -6.53 -4.15
C GLN A 16 7.74 -5.29 -4.82
N GLY A 17 8.60 -4.60 -5.55
CA GLY A 17 8.22 -3.37 -6.22
C GLY A 17 9.19 -2.90 -7.29
N GLU A 18 8.80 -1.78 -7.88
CA GLU A 18 9.60 -1.03 -8.84
C GLU A 18 9.63 0.45 -8.43
N THR A 19 10.84 1.00 -8.42
CA THR A 19 11.11 2.42 -8.21
C THR A 19 11.65 3.03 -9.50
N TRP A 20 11.09 4.18 -9.89
CA TRP A 20 11.48 4.91 -11.10
C TRP A 20 12.25 6.19 -10.75
N HIS A 21 13.36 6.43 -11.46
CA HIS A 21 14.25 7.56 -11.26
C HIS A 21 14.43 8.37 -12.55
N VAL A 22 14.64 9.67 -12.39
CA VAL A 22 15.00 10.60 -13.47
C VAL A 22 16.15 11.48 -12.99
N SER A 23 17.27 11.51 -13.70
CA SER A 23 18.39 12.39 -13.39
C SER A 23 18.08 13.84 -13.77
N PRO A 24 18.82 14.83 -13.24
CA PRO A 24 18.72 16.21 -13.70
C PRO A 24 19.02 16.41 -15.19
N SER A 25 19.80 15.51 -15.80
CA SER A 25 20.09 15.51 -17.25
C SER A 25 19.00 14.83 -18.09
N GLY A 26 17.95 14.30 -17.47
CA GLY A 26 16.80 13.67 -18.14
C GLY A 26 16.96 12.17 -18.40
N GLU A 27 18.04 11.55 -17.94
CA GLU A 27 18.22 10.10 -18.01
C GLU A 27 17.22 9.40 -17.08
N ARG A 28 16.56 8.36 -17.58
CA ARG A 28 15.53 7.61 -16.85
C ARG A 28 16.00 6.18 -16.62
N TRP A 29 15.83 5.71 -15.40
CA TRP A 29 16.13 4.33 -15.04
C TRP A 29 15.17 3.83 -13.97
N SER A 30 15.00 2.52 -13.88
CA SER A 30 14.21 1.89 -12.83
C SER A 30 15.01 0.84 -12.07
N ARG A 31 14.52 0.52 -10.87
CA ARG A 31 14.99 -0.60 -10.04
C ARG A 31 13.80 -1.44 -9.65
N THR A 32 13.84 -2.72 -10.00
CA THR A 32 12.97 -3.72 -9.39
C THR A 32 13.66 -4.28 -8.16
N TRP A 33 12.90 -4.48 -7.09
CA TRP A 33 13.40 -4.99 -5.83
C TRP A 33 12.38 -5.95 -5.22
N GLY A 34 12.85 -6.90 -4.42
CA GLY A 34 12.02 -7.86 -3.72
C GLY A 34 12.67 -8.39 -2.47
N GLU A 35 11.84 -8.78 -1.51
CA GLU A 35 12.18 -9.37 -0.24
C GLU A 35 11.28 -10.59 -0.02
N GLU A 36 11.87 -11.77 0.20
CA GLU A 36 11.18 -12.97 0.66
C GLU A 36 11.53 -13.24 2.13
N HIS A 37 10.51 -13.31 2.97
CA HIS A 37 10.63 -13.57 4.41
C HIS A 37 10.29 -15.03 4.68
N PHE A 38 11.27 -15.77 5.19
CA PHE A 38 11.13 -17.20 5.44
C PHE A 38 10.47 -17.54 6.80
N GLY A 39 10.17 -16.54 7.63
CA GLY A 39 9.60 -16.72 8.98
C GLY A 39 10.57 -17.27 10.04
N ASN A 40 11.82 -17.52 9.67
CA ASN A 40 12.88 -18.01 10.56
C ASN A 40 13.91 -16.92 10.92
N GLY A 41 13.57 -15.65 10.72
CA GLY A 41 14.50 -14.53 10.89
C GLY A 41 15.51 -14.35 9.74
N LYS A 42 15.28 -14.99 8.59
CA LYS A 42 16.04 -14.73 7.37
C LYS A 42 15.16 -14.06 6.33
N VAL A 43 15.79 -13.18 5.56
CA VAL A 43 15.18 -12.44 4.45
C VAL A 43 16.07 -12.58 3.22
N HIS A 44 15.48 -13.00 2.11
CA HIS A 44 16.14 -13.00 0.81
C HIS A 44 15.80 -11.69 0.09
N LYS A 45 16.81 -10.86 -0.12
CA LYS A 45 16.69 -9.57 -0.80
C LYS A 45 17.28 -9.67 -2.19
N TYR A 46 16.50 -9.32 -3.20
CA TYR A 46 16.92 -9.36 -4.59
C TYR A 46 16.46 -8.14 -5.36
N GLY A 47 17.09 -7.90 -6.51
CA GLY A 47 16.68 -6.83 -7.40
C GLY A 47 17.67 -6.56 -8.53
N LYS A 48 17.25 -5.69 -9.43
CA LYS A 48 18.01 -5.29 -10.61
C LYS A 48 17.64 -3.88 -11.05
N SER A 49 18.58 -3.20 -11.67
CA SER A 49 18.38 -1.89 -12.29
C SER A 49 18.48 -1.97 -13.80
N THR A 50 17.74 -1.10 -14.50
CA THR A 50 17.92 -0.89 -15.94
C THR A 50 19.30 -0.33 -16.31
N THR A 51 20.08 0.14 -15.32
CA THR A 51 21.48 0.53 -15.48
C THR A 51 22.46 -0.65 -15.49
N GLY A 52 21.99 -1.87 -15.20
CA GLY A 52 22.79 -3.10 -15.22
C GLY A 52 23.22 -3.61 -13.84
N GLU A 53 22.96 -2.86 -12.77
CA GLU A 53 23.20 -3.32 -11.39
C GLU A 53 22.22 -4.45 -11.01
N SER A 54 22.66 -5.42 -10.22
CA SER A 54 21.79 -6.44 -9.60
C SER A 54 22.32 -6.87 -8.24
N TRP A 55 21.43 -7.34 -7.39
CA TRP A 55 21.74 -7.87 -6.06
C TRP A 55 20.85 -9.07 -5.76
N ASP A 56 21.40 -10.01 -5.02
CA ASP A 56 20.75 -11.25 -4.60
C ASP A 56 21.48 -11.76 -3.35
N ILE A 57 20.90 -11.54 -2.18
CA ILE A 57 21.52 -11.86 -0.89
C ILE A 57 20.49 -12.40 0.10
N VAL A 58 20.91 -13.34 0.94
CA VAL A 58 20.12 -13.79 2.10
C VAL A 58 20.77 -13.23 3.36
N VAL A 59 19.99 -12.47 4.13
CA VAL A 59 20.45 -11.81 5.35
C VAL A 59 19.69 -12.41 6.54
N ASP A 60 20.38 -12.62 7.65
CA ASP A 60 19.75 -12.90 8.94
C ASP A 60 19.28 -11.57 9.50
N GLU A 61 18.01 -11.29 9.29
CA GLU A 61 17.37 -10.05 9.66
C GLU A 61 16.30 -10.50 10.65
N GLY A 62 16.52 -10.23 11.95
CA GLY A 62 15.59 -10.59 13.03
C GLY A 62 14.28 -9.81 12.94
N THR A 63 13.63 -9.85 11.77
CA THR A 63 12.43 -9.13 11.38
C THR A 63 11.27 -9.71 12.13
N TYR A 64 11.15 -9.24 13.37
CA TYR A 64 9.93 -9.33 14.13
C TYR A 64 8.90 -8.44 13.44
N TYR A 65 8.05 -9.06 12.61
CA TYR A 65 6.77 -8.46 12.27
C TYR A 65 5.90 -8.62 13.51
N GLU A 66 5.69 -7.53 14.23
CA GLU A 66 4.76 -7.47 15.35
C GLU A 66 3.37 -7.79 14.77
N ALA A 67 2.86 -8.99 15.05
CA ALA A 67 1.64 -9.51 14.46
C ALA A 67 0.39 -8.76 14.96
N GLU A 68 0.52 -8.05 16.09
CA GLU A 68 -0.52 -7.16 16.61
C GLU A 68 -0.43 -5.82 15.87
N PRO A 69 -1.51 -5.36 15.21
CA PRO A 69 -1.50 -4.09 14.50
C PRO A 69 -1.22 -2.94 15.45
N HIS A 70 -0.13 -2.21 15.24
CA HIS A 70 0.02 -0.89 15.83
C HIS A 70 -0.90 0.09 15.10
N TYR A 71 -1.76 0.74 15.86
CA TYR A 71 -2.58 1.88 15.43
C TYR A 71 -3.25 1.68 14.05
N GLY A 72 -4.35 0.95 14.05
CA GLY A 72 -5.09 0.60 12.85
C GLY A 72 -6.05 1.71 12.38
N TRP A 73 -6.76 1.43 11.28
CA TRP A 73 -7.77 2.35 10.74
C TRP A 73 -8.87 2.69 11.75
N ALA A 74 -9.26 1.73 12.59
CA ALA A 74 -10.23 1.96 13.65
C ALA A 74 -9.73 2.97 14.69
N ASP A 75 -8.44 2.89 15.07
CA ASP A 75 -7.81 3.83 16.01
C ASP A 75 -7.71 5.23 15.40
N VAL A 76 -7.29 5.33 14.13
CA VAL A 76 -7.26 6.59 13.36
C VAL A 76 -8.64 7.26 13.35
N VAL A 77 -9.70 6.50 13.03
CA VAL A 77 -11.07 7.02 12.97
C VAL A 77 -11.55 7.43 14.37
N GLY A 78 -11.22 6.63 15.39
CA GLY A 78 -11.55 6.90 16.79
C GLY A 78 -10.93 8.20 17.31
N ASP A 79 -9.67 8.46 16.99
CA ASP A 79 -8.97 9.68 17.43
C ASP A 79 -9.35 10.92 16.59
N SER A 80 -9.88 10.73 15.38
CA SER A 80 -10.27 11.79 14.45
C SER A 80 -11.57 12.51 14.82
N THR A 81 -11.91 12.58 16.11
CA THR A 81 -13.12 13.23 16.64
C THR A 81 -13.33 14.65 16.12
N GLN A 82 -12.26 15.44 15.96
CA GLN A 82 -12.33 16.80 15.40
C GLN A 82 -12.74 16.79 13.92
N LEU A 83 -12.20 15.87 13.11
CA LEU A 83 -12.57 15.76 11.70
C LEU A 83 -14.01 15.27 11.54
N LEU A 84 -14.46 14.34 12.39
CA LEU A 84 -15.83 13.84 12.42
C LEU A 84 -16.83 14.89 12.94
N SER A 85 -16.37 15.93 13.64
CA SER A 85 -17.21 17.02 14.15
C SER A 85 -17.51 18.12 13.13
N ILE A 86 -16.89 18.08 11.94
CA ILE A 86 -17.10 19.08 10.89
C ILE A 86 -18.54 18.97 10.38
N GLN A 87 -19.35 19.97 10.69
CA GLN A 87 -20.70 20.05 10.15
C GLN A 87 -20.65 20.51 8.69
N PRO A 88 -21.37 19.84 7.78
CA PRO A 88 -21.58 20.35 6.43
C PRO A 88 -22.17 21.75 6.51
N ARG A 89 -21.54 22.73 5.84
CA ARG A 89 -22.14 24.06 5.71
C ARG A 89 -23.42 23.93 4.90
N GLU A 90 -24.46 24.64 5.35
CA GLU A 90 -25.64 24.83 4.53
C GLU A 90 -25.23 25.37 3.16
N ARG A 91 -25.81 24.75 2.13
CA ARG A 91 -25.59 25.17 0.75
C ARG A 91 -25.95 26.67 0.64
N PRO A 92 -25.06 27.52 0.10
CA PRO A 92 -25.39 28.92 -0.11
C PRO A 92 -26.65 29.05 -0.97
N PRO A 93 -27.45 30.13 -0.81
CA PRO A 93 -28.56 30.38 -1.73
C PRO A 93 -28.02 30.58 -3.15
N GLY A 94 -28.41 29.70 -4.08
CA GLY A 94 -27.96 29.71 -5.47
C GLY A 94 -28.47 28.50 -6.26
N VAL A 95 -28.37 28.58 -7.59
CA VAL A 95 -28.68 27.46 -8.50
C VAL A 95 -27.43 26.60 -8.63
N TYR A 96 -27.48 25.37 -8.11
CA TYR A 96 -26.42 24.38 -8.26
C TYR A 96 -26.90 23.27 -9.18
N PRO A 97 -26.05 22.76 -10.09
CA PRO A 97 -26.40 21.58 -10.87
C PRO A 97 -26.68 20.42 -9.91
N ASN A 98 -27.73 19.64 -10.21
CA ASN A 98 -27.99 18.42 -9.45
C ASN A 98 -26.78 17.49 -9.56
N PRO A 99 -26.36 16.84 -8.46
CA PRO A 99 -25.38 15.78 -8.55
C PRO A 99 -25.92 14.70 -9.52
N PRO A 100 -25.04 14.06 -10.30
CA PRO A 100 -25.43 12.90 -11.08
C PRO A 100 -26.05 11.86 -10.14
N PRO A 101 -26.99 11.03 -10.64
CA PRO A 101 -27.53 9.93 -9.85
C PRO A 101 -26.39 9.06 -9.33
N PRO A 102 -26.53 8.48 -8.12
CA PRO A 102 -25.54 7.54 -7.62
C PRO A 102 -25.31 6.44 -8.66
N PRO A 103 -24.08 5.92 -8.79
CA PRO A 103 -23.87 4.72 -9.57
C PRO A 103 -24.83 3.63 -9.06
N PRO A 104 -25.36 2.76 -9.94
CA PRO A 104 -26.11 1.60 -9.49
C PRO A 104 -25.28 0.89 -8.42
N LEU A 105 -25.92 0.48 -7.31
CA LEU A 105 -25.28 -0.45 -6.38
C LEU A 105 -24.85 -1.65 -7.20
N ASP A 106 -23.55 -1.80 -7.44
CA ASP A 106 -23.00 -3.05 -7.91
C ASP A 106 -23.43 -4.11 -6.89
N SER A 107 -24.34 -4.96 -7.34
CA SER A 107 -24.99 -5.98 -6.55
C SER A 107 -23.93 -6.90 -5.98
N GLU A 108 -23.80 -6.94 -4.65
CA GLU A 108 -23.63 -8.14 -3.80
C GLU A 108 -22.87 -9.37 -4.35
N SER A 109 -21.88 -9.19 -5.23
CA SER A 109 -21.23 -10.29 -5.97
C SER A 109 -19.74 -10.47 -5.66
N ASP A 110 -19.18 -9.64 -4.76
CA ASP A 110 -17.77 -9.71 -4.34
C ASP A 110 -17.62 -10.14 -2.87
N LEU A 111 -18.51 -11.02 -2.38
CA LEU A 111 -18.19 -11.84 -1.21
C LEU A 111 -17.42 -13.07 -1.69
N PRO A 112 -16.22 -13.37 -1.13
CA PRO A 112 -15.54 -14.62 -1.44
C PRO A 112 -16.41 -15.81 -0.98
N PRO A 113 -16.41 -16.95 -1.71
CA PRO A 113 -17.12 -18.13 -1.25
C PRO A 113 -16.56 -18.55 0.12
N THR A 114 -17.47 -18.79 1.06
CA THR A 114 -17.14 -19.50 2.29
C THR A 114 -16.92 -20.97 1.93
N SER A 115 -15.67 -21.44 2.11
CA SER A 115 -15.31 -22.85 2.27
C SER A 115 -14.13 -22.94 3.21
#